data_AF-A0A9C8ZPX7-F1
#
_entry.id   AF-A0A9C8ZPX7-F1
#
_cell.length_a   1.000
_cell.length_b   1.000
_cell.length_c   1.000
_cell.angle_alpha   90.00
_cell.angle_beta   90.00
_cell.angle_gamma   90.00
#
_symmetry.space_group_name_H-M   'P 1'
#
loop_
_entity.id
_entity.type
_entity.pdbx_description
1 polymer ?
#
loop_
_entity_poly.entity_id
_entity_poly.type
_entity_poly.pdbx_seq_one_letter_code
_entity_poly.pdbx_strand_id
1 'polypeptide(L)'
;AQMRFLERDDLPAPEHLPTDPLERRLAQYYQPIGLYTLCEWELDCIDCHTAREAMGDGDIHLSQQSAQTVQCRTCHGTLDEPPAFVTIDDPDHPAIRRASLNPFYEVEVGDQVLLAPDGDTFGSVQLVEGQIVQIGKATGIEYTIPPVMGSACQQQPDQQESRYCHECHAFNAPE
;
A
#
# COMPACT_ATOMS: atom_id res chain seq x y z
N ALA A 1 21.26 -15.32 8.07
CA ALA A 1 21.55 -15.56 6.65
C ALA A 1 20.44 -14.90 5.85
N GLN A 2 20.75 -13.95 4.98
CA GLN A 2 19.76 -13.23 4.18
C GLN A 2 19.20 -14.18 3.12
N MET A 3 17.87 -14.35 3.03
CA MET A 3 17.27 -15.10 1.93
C MET A 3 17.59 -14.40 0.63
N ARG A 4 18.22 -15.12 -0.31
CA ARG A 4 18.47 -14.64 -1.67
C ARG A 4 17.47 -15.35 -2.57
N PHE A 5 16.61 -14.58 -3.24
CA PHE A 5 15.81 -15.11 -4.34
C PHE A 5 16.78 -15.51 -5.46
N LEU A 6 16.86 -16.81 -5.73
CA LEU A 6 17.59 -17.35 -6.87
C LEU A 6 16.60 -17.46 -8.01
N GLU A 7 16.92 -16.87 -9.16
CA GLU A 7 16.14 -17.10 -10.38
C GLU A 7 16.15 -18.60 -10.70
N ARG A 8 15.00 -19.10 -11.14
CA ARG A 8 14.83 -20.49 -11.53
C ARG A 8 15.30 -20.66 -12.96
N ASP A 9 16.47 -21.25 -13.14
CA ASP A 9 17.05 -21.53 -14.46
C ASP A 9 16.18 -22.46 -15.32
N ASP A 10 15.24 -23.18 -14.70
CA ASP A 10 14.30 -24.08 -15.36
C ASP A 10 13.00 -23.40 -15.84
N LEU A 11 12.79 -22.14 -15.47
CA LEU A 11 11.67 -21.32 -15.90
C LEU A 11 12.20 -19.96 -16.39
N PRO A 12 12.80 -19.91 -17.60
CA PRO A 12 13.26 -18.65 -18.14
C PRO A 12 12.09 -17.67 -18.24
N ALA A 13 12.35 -16.39 -17.93
CA ALA A 13 11.35 -15.35 -18.14
C ALA A 13 10.87 -15.40 -19.62
N PRO A 14 9.56 -15.20 -19.88
CA PRO A 14 9.06 -15.19 -21.24
C PRO A 14 9.88 -14.24 -22.13
N GLU A 15 10.33 -14.70 -23.31
CA GLU A 15 11.24 -13.94 -24.20
C GLU A 15 10.70 -12.55 -24.61
N HIS A 16 9.40 -12.31 -24.46
CA HIS A 16 8.73 -11.05 -24.80
C HIS A 16 8.74 -10.02 -23.66
N LEU A 17 9.29 -10.34 -22.50
CA LEU A 17 9.34 -9.42 -21.36
C LEU A 17 10.74 -8.80 -21.22
N PRO A 18 10.81 -7.52 -20.80
CA PRO A 18 12.08 -6.89 -20.47
C PRO A 18 12.88 -7.68 -19.43
N THR A 19 14.21 -7.57 -19.48
CA THR A 19 15.10 -8.20 -18.49
C THR A 19 15.25 -7.32 -17.26
N ASP A 20 15.19 -6.00 -17.43
CA ASP A 20 15.17 -5.05 -16.33
C ASP A 20 13.94 -5.31 -15.43
N PRO A 21 14.12 -5.49 -14.10
CA PRO A 21 13.03 -5.81 -13.19
C PRO A 21 11.90 -4.77 -13.17
N LEU A 22 12.23 -3.48 -13.30
CA LEU A 22 11.25 -2.41 -13.31
C LEU A 22 10.46 -2.44 -14.64
N GLU A 23 11.14 -2.48 -15.78
CA GLU A 23 10.47 -2.57 -17.09
C GLU A 23 9.61 -3.85 -17.21
N ARG A 24 10.10 -4.98 -16.68
CA ARG A 24 9.37 -6.25 -16.65
C ARG A 24 8.11 -6.17 -15.80
N ARG A 25 8.21 -5.57 -14.61
CA ARG A 25 7.05 -5.31 -13.76
C ARG A 25 6.04 -4.45 -14.49
N LEU A 26 6.47 -3.37 -15.13
CA LEU A 26 5.57 -2.48 -15.86
C LEU A 26 4.82 -3.24 -16.97
N ALA A 27 5.52 -4.06 -17.75
CA ALA A 27 4.96 -4.85 -18.84
C ALA A 27 3.99 -5.96 -18.36
N GLN A 28 4.23 -6.55 -17.20
CA GLN A 28 3.37 -7.62 -16.65
C GLN A 28 2.14 -7.08 -15.93
N TYR A 29 2.28 -5.95 -15.23
CA TYR A 29 1.32 -5.50 -14.24
C TYR A 29 0.28 -4.52 -14.81
N TYR A 30 0.68 -3.66 -15.75
CA TYR A 30 -0.19 -2.60 -16.27
C TYR A 30 -0.74 -2.96 -17.64
N GLN A 31 -2.03 -3.28 -17.68
CA GLN A 31 -2.74 -3.52 -18.93
C GLN A 31 -3.15 -2.18 -19.56
N PRO A 32 -3.08 -2.03 -20.91
CA PRO A 32 -3.38 -0.76 -21.60
C PRO A 32 -4.78 -0.18 -21.35
N ILE A 33 -5.70 -0.96 -20.80
CA ILE A 33 -7.09 -0.57 -20.51
C ILE A 33 -7.32 -0.21 -19.03
N GLY A 34 -6.32 -0.38 -18.16
CA GLY A 34 -6.44 -0.09 -16.74
C GLY A 34 -6.29 1.40 -16.45
N LEU A 35 -7.18 1.93 -15.60
CA LEU A 35 -7.02 3.24 -14.98
C LEU A 35 -6.34 3.01 -13.64
N TYR A 36 -5.18 3.63 -13.45
CA TYR A 36 -4.40 3.53 -12.22
C TYR A 36 -4.13 4.92 -11.69
N THR A 37 -4.12 5.10 -10.37
CA THR A 37 -3.55 6.28 -9.72
C THR A 37 -2.04 6.12 -9.56
N LEU A 38 -1.32 7.21 -9.23
CA LEU A 38 0.13 7.17 -9.08
C LEU A 38 0.60 6.14 -8.04
N CYS A 39 -0.10 6.01 -6.90
CA CYS A 39 0.27 5.02 -5.89
C CYS A 39 0.03 3.59 -6.38
N GLU A 40 -1.02 3.33 -7.16
CA GLU A 40 -1.24 2.03 -7.81
C GLU A 40 -0.20 1.73 -8.89
N TRP A 41 0.49 2.76 -9.41
CA TRP A 41 1.59 2.64 -10.37
C TRP A 41 2.96 2.41 -9.71
N GLU A 42 3.24 3.12 -8.63
CA GLU A 42 4.57 3.12 -8.00
C GLU A 42 4.70 2.10 -6.86
N LEU A 43 3.61 1.78 -6.15
CA LEU A 43 3.62 0.84 -5.02
C LEU A 43 3.40 -0.60 -5.47
N ASP A 44 3.87 -1.55 -4.65
CA ASP A 44 3.63 -2.98 -4.82
C ASP A 44 2.33 -3.43 -4.18
N CYS A 45 1.82 -4.60 -4.60
CA CYS A 45 0.63 -5.21 -3.99
C CYS A 45 0.74 -5.23 -2.46
N ILE A 46 1.93 -5.55 -1.94
CA ILE A 46 2.20 -5.71 -0.50
C ILE A 46 2.20 -4.39 0.27
N ASP A 47 2.31 -3.25 -0.41
CA ASP A 47 2.27 -1.94 0.23
C ASP A 47 0.84 -1.59 0.64
N CYS A 48 -0.14 -1.93 -0.20
CA CYS A 48 -1.56 -1.71 0.07
C CYS A 48 -2.24 -2.91 0.73
N HIS A 49 -1.90 -4.15 0.34
CA HIS A 49 -2.57 -5.34 0.86
C HIS A 49 -1.93 -5.86 2.15
N THR A 50 -2.76 -6.04 3.17
CA THR A 50 -2.30 -6.57 4.46
C THR A 50 -2.08 -8.09 4.38
N ALA A 51 -1.35 -8.63 5.37
CA ALA A 51 -1.25 -10.08 5.52
C ALA A 51 -2.63 -10.72 5.75
N ARG A 52 -3.58 -10.01 6.38
CA ARG A 52 -4.95 -10.48 6.61
C ARG A 52 -5.75 -10.56 5.30
N GLU A 53 -5.60 -9.59 4.42
CA GLU A 53 -6.23 -9.63 3.09
C GLU A 53 -5.62 -10.72 2.20
N ALA A 54 -4.29 -10.87 2.21
CA ALA A 54 -3.58 -11.78 1.31
C ALA A 54 -3.56 -13.24 1.79
N MET A 55 -3.43 -13.47 3.10
CA MET A 55 -3.29 -14.82 3.68
C MET A 55 -4.55 -15.30 4.40
N GLY A 56 -5.52 -14.42 4.62
CA GLY A 56 -6.77 -14.67 5.34
C GLY A 56 -6.78 -14.06 6.73
N ASP A 57 -7.98 -13.67 7.16
CA ASP A 57 -8.26 -13.05 8.45
C ASP A 57 -8.99 -13.99 9.44
N GLY A 58 -9.34 -15.20 8.98
CA GLY A 58 -10.10 -16.20 9.73
C GLY A 58 -11.59 -16.26 9.39
N ASP A 59 -12.08 -15.32 8.57
CA ASP A 59 -13.49 -15.22 8.17
C ASP A 59 -13.74 -15.72 6.74
N ILE A 60 -14.99 -16.09 6.46
CA ILE A 60 -15.41 -16.51 5.12
C ILE A 60 -15.91 -15.29 4.37
N HIS A 61 -15.21 -14.97 3.29
CA HIS A 61 -15.55 -13.89 2.37
C HIS A 61 -16.22 -14.45 1.11
N LEU A 62 -17.26 -13.77 0.63
CA LEU A 62 -17.98 -14.17 -0.59
C LEU A 62 -17.19 -13.86 -1.87
N SER A 63 -16.27 -12.91 -1.80
CA SER A 63 -15.39 -12.52 -2.90
C SER A 63 -14.09 -11.88 -2.37
N GLN A 64 -13.10 -11.70 -3.24
CA GLN A 64 -11.90 -10.93 -2.91
C GLN A 64 -12.25 -9.48 -2.56
N GLN A 65 -13.25 -8.90 -3.23
CA GLN A 65 -13.71 -7.54 -2.96
C GLN A 65 -14.34 -7.41 -1.56
N SER A 66 -15.03 -8.45 -1.05
CA SER A 66 -15.53 -8.41 0.33
C SER A 66 -14.43 -8.59 1.38
N ALA A 67 -13.30 -9.19 1.00
CA ALA A 67 -12.13 -9.32 1.87
C ALA A 67 -11.23 -8.07 1.87
N GLN A 68 -11.39 -7.16 0.88
CA GLN A 68 -10.63 -5.92 0.80
C GLN A 68 -11.13 -4.91 1.84
N THR A 69 -10.24 -4.48 2.71
CA THR A 69 -10.49 -3.51 3.78
C THR A 69 -9.78 -2.19 3.50
N VAL A 70 -8.69 -2.24 2.73
CA VAL A 70 -7.86 -1.07 2.41
C VAL A 70 -8.42 -0.32 1.20
N GLN A 71 -8.58 0.99 1.35
CA GLN A 71 -9.11 1.92 0.35
C GLN A 71 -8.22 3.18 0.32
N CYS A 72 -8.39 4.05 -0.68
CA CYS A 72 -7.68 5.35 -0.73
C CYS A 72 -7.82 6.14 0.58
N ARG A 73 -9.04 6.18 1.15
CA ARG A 73 -9.33 6.86 2.41
C ARG A 73 -8.58 6.28 3.62
N THR A 74 -8.11 5.04 3.56
CA THR A 74 -7.36 4.43 4.65
C THR A 74 -6.07 5.20 4.87
N CYS A 75 -5.35 5.56 3.80
CA CYS A 75 -4.08 6.31 3.89
C CYS A 75 -4.26 7.82 3.78
N HIS A 76 -5.25 8.28 2.99
CA HIS A 76 -5.43 9.71 2.70
C HIS A 76 -6.49 10.39 3.58
N GLY A 77 -7.33 9.62 4.26
CA GLY A 77 -8.53 10.12 4.92
C GLY A 77 -9.60 10.57 3.94
N THR A 78 -10.49 11.43 4.45
CA THR A 78 -11.59 12.04 3.72
C THR A 78 -11.54 13.55 3.92
N LEU A 79 -12.46 14.29 3.28
CA LEU A 79 -12.65 15.71 3.57
C LEU A 79 -13.02 16.01 5.04
N ASP A 80 -13.71 15.08 5.71
CA ASP A 80 -14.26 15.30 7.06
C ASP A 80 -13.46 14.60 8.17
N GLU A 81 -12.69 13.57 7.82
CA GLU A 81 -11.96 12.74 8.79
C GLU A 81 -10.54 12.43 8.29
N PRO A 82 -9.49 12.67 9.11
CA PRO A 82 -8.14 12.26 8.75
C PRO A 82 -8.01 10.73 8.74
N PRO A 83 -6.97 10.18 8.09
CA PRO A 83 -6.67 8.75 8.22
C PRO A 83 -6.37 8.39 9.68
N ALA A 84 -6.74 7.16 10.07
CA ALA A 84 -6.59 6.68 11.43
C ALA A 84 -5.16 6.22 11.73
N PHE A 85 -4.63 6.62 12.87
CA PHE A 85 -3.34 6.17 13.40
C PHE A 85 -3.49 5.61 14.80
N VAL A 86 -2.60 4.69 15.16
CA VAL A 86 -2.47 4.16 16.51
C VAL A 86 -1.02 4.29 16.96
N THR A 87 -0.83 4.67 18.23
CA THR A 87 0.49 4.63 18.87
C THR A 87 0.78 3.19 19.30
N ILE A 88 1.93 2.66 18.89
CA ILE A 88 2.38 1.35 19.35
C ILE A 88 2.79 1.44 20.82
N ASP A 89 2.08 0.73 21.69
CA ASP A 89 2.33 0.73 23.14
C ASP A 89 2.81 -0.63 23.67
N ASP A 90 2.65 -1.70 22.90
CA ASP A 90 3.06 -3.06 23.21
C ASP A 90 4.35 -3.45 22.45
N PRO A 91 5.46 -3.81 23.13
CA PRO A 91 6.67 -4.31 22.46
C PRO A 91 6.45 -5.61 21.68
N ASP A 92 5.38 -6.36 21.97
CA ASP A 92 5.01 -7.58 21.24
C ASP A 92 4.07 -7.33 20.05
N HIS A 93 3.71 -6.06 19.78
CA HIS A 93 2.74 -5.70 18.75
C HIS A 93 3.11 -6.27 17.37
N PRO A 94 2.13 -6.81 16.60
CA PRO A 94 2.41 -7.42 15.29
C PRO A 94 3.11 -6.50 14.28
N ALA A 95 2.96 -5.18 14.39
CA ALA A 95 3.67 -4.21 13.55
C ALA A 95 5.20 -4.30 13.74
N ILE A 96 5.68 -4.37 15.00
CA ILE A 96 7.11 -4.49 15.33
C ILE A 96 7.66 -5.80 14.78
N ARG A 97 6.94 -6.90 14.99
CA ARG A 97 7.34 -8.22 14.47
C ARG A 97 7.44 -8.23 12.95
N ARG A 98 6.48 -7.63 12.24
CA ARG A 98 6.51 -7.51 10.77
C ARG A 98 7.64 -6.61 10.28
N ALA A 99 7.88 -5.48 10.95
CA ALA A 99 8.99 -4.58 10.64
C ALA A 99 10.34 -5.30 10.75
N SER A 100 10.53 -6.15 11.76
CA SER A 100 11.77 -6.92 11.92
C SER A 100 12.09 -7.88 10.77
N LEU A 101 11.11 -8.19 9.91
CA LEU A 101 11.26 -9.04 8.73
C LEU A 101 11.53 -8.25 7.44
N ASN A 102 11.46 -6.93 7.49
CA ASN A 102 11.66 -6.05 6.35
C ASN A 102 12.86 -5.12 6.58
N PRO A 103 13.84 -5.05 5.66
CA PRO A 103 15.05 -4.26 5.87
C PRO A 103 14.86 -2.75 5.64
N PHE A 104 13.68 -2.29 5.18
CA PHE A 104 13.49 -0.92 4.73
C PHE A 104 12.82 0.00 5.73
N TYR A 105 12.13 -0.54 6.74
CA TYR A 105 11.45 0.27 7.74
C TYR A 105 11.54 -0.38 9.12
N GLU A 106 11.49 0.45 10.15
CA GLU A 106 11.53 0.05 11.55
C GLU A 106 10.26 0.53 12.24
N VAL A 107 9.83 -0.19 13.28
CA VAL A 107 8.72 0.21 14.14
C VAL A 107 9.11 -0.08 15.58
N GLU A 108 8.99 0.91 16.44
CA GLU A 108 9.28 0.85 17.87
C GLU A 108 8.06 1.24 18.70
N VAL A 109 8.13 0.98 20.01
CA VAL A 109 7.13 1.48 20.96
C VAL A 109 7.20 3.01 21.01
N GLY A 110 6.05 3.66 20.83
CA GLY A 110 5.90 5.11 20.73
C GLY A 110 5.63 5.60 19.32
N ASP A 111 5.90 4.80 18.29
CA ASP A 111 5.63 5.17 16.91
C ASP A 111 4.12 5.21 16.62
N GLN A 112 3.71 6.14 15.77
CA GLN A 112 2.35 6.21 15.26
C GLN A 112 2.28 5.60 13.87
N VAL A 113 1.56 4.48 13.76
CA VAL A 113 1.41 3.73 12.50
C VAL A 113 -0.03 3.74 12.03
N LEU A 114 -0.23 3.62 10.72
CA LEU A 114 -1.58 3.63 10.13
C LEU A 114 -2.40 2.43 10.61
N LEU A 115 -3.66 2.71 10.97
CA LEU A 115 -4.65 1.72 11.38
C LEU A 115 -5.66 1.48 10.25
N ALA A 116 -5.76 0.24 9.81
CA ALA A 116 -6.73 -0.16 8.81
C ALA A 116 -8.13 -0.39 9.44
N PRO A 117 -9.22 -0.36 8.65
CA PRO A 117 -10.58 -0.52 9.18
C PRO A 117 -10.86 -1.84 9.90
N ASP A 118 -10.11 -2.90 9.58
CA ASP A 118 -10.21 -4.22 10.20
C ASP A 118 -9.37 -4.38 11.48
N GLY A 119 -8.70 -3.31 11.91
CA GLY A 119 -7.83 -3.28 13.08
C GLY A 119 -6.41 -3.79 12.83
N ASP A 120 -6.02 -4.17 11.60
CA ASP A 120 -4.61 -4.38 11.28
C ASP A 120 -3.88 -3.04 11.13
N THR A 121 -2.56 -3.09 11.19
CA THR A 121 -1.67 -1.92 11.12
C THR A 121 -0.67 -2.03 9.99
N PHE A 122 -0.35 -0.87 9.40
CA PHE A 122 0.72 -0.73 8.43
C PHE A 122 1.94 -0.10 9.09
N GLY A 123 2.88 -0.93 9.56
CA GLY A 123 4.13 -0.43 10.13
C GLY A 123 4.98 0.41 9.17
N SER A 124 4.80 0.21 7.86
CA SER A 124 5.47 0.97 6.80
C SER A 124 4.80 2.31 6.50
N VAL A 125 3.67 2.64 7.13
CA VAL A 125 3.00 3.94 7.02
C VAL A 125 2.99 4.60 8.38
N GLN A 126 3.73 5.69 8.53
CA GLN A 126 3.97 6.33 9.82
C GLN A 126 3.59 7.80 9.79
N LEU A 127 3.16 8.31 10.95
CA LEU A 127 2.96 9.74 11.18
C LEU A 127 4.21 10.32 11.83
N VAL A 128 5.03 10.99 11.03
CA VAL A 128 6.32 11.58 11.44
C VAL A 128 6.24 13.09 11.30
N GLU A 129 6.41 13.82 12.40
CA GLU A 129 6.37 15.30 12.43
C GLU A 129 5.10 15.92 11.78
N GLY A 130 3.97 15.21 11.86
CA GLY A 130 2.70 15.63 11.27
C GLY A 130 2.55 15.32 9.78
N GLN A 131 3.54 14.66 9.17
CA GLN A 131 3.47 14.14 7.80
C GLN A 131 3.21 12.64 7.80
N ILE A 132 2.42 12.19 6.84
CA ILE A 132 2.19 10.77 6.63
C ILE A 132 3.22 10.27 5.63
N VAL A 133 4.03 9.29 6.03
CA VAL A 133 5.12 8.74 5.21
C VAL A 133 4.87 7.25 5.00
N GLN A 134 4.82 6.82 3.74
CA GLN A 134 4.87 5.41 3.34
C GLN A 134 6.29 5.06 2.91
N ILE A 135 6.81 3.94 3.38
CA ILE A 135 8.05 3.34 2.88
C ILE A 135 7.68 2.08 2.09
N GLY A 136 8.09 2.01 0.82
CA GLY A 136 7.83 0.85 -0.03
C GLY A 136 8.48 -0.42 0.52
N LYS A 137 7.70 -1.46 0.82
CA LYS A 137 8.17 -2.68 1.47
C LYS A 137 9.08 -3.52 0.56
N ALA A 138 9.03 -3.32 -0.75
CA ALA A 138 9.90 -4.00 -1.71
C ALA A 138 11.10 -3.16 -2.15
N THR A 139 10.97 -1.83 -2.12
CA THR A 139 11.93 -0.90 -2.76
C THR A 139 12.68 -0.02 -1.76
N GLY A 140 12.11 0.23 -0.58
CA GLY A 140 12.58 1.21 0.40
C GLY A 140 12.39 2.66 -0.02
N ILE A 141 11.68 2.94 -1.13
CA ILE A 141 11.39 4.31 -1.56
C ILE A 141 10.39 4.92 -0.57
N GLU A 142 10.66 6.16 -0.16
CA GLU A 142 9.78 6.93 0.71
C GLU A 142 8.81 7.77 -0.12
N TYR A 143 7.54 7.78 0.29
CA TYR A 143 6.45 8.54 -0.31
C TYR A 143 5.75 9.34 0.77
N THR A 144 5.65 10.66 0.58
CA THR A 144 4.75 11.47 1.41
C THR A 144 3.32 11.30 0.92
N ILE A 145 2.42 10.90 1.82
CA ILE A 145 0.99 10.74 1.52
C ILE A 145 0.27 12.06 1.78
N PRO A 146 -0.29 12.72 0.74
CA PRO A 146 -1.06 13.95 0.94
C PRO A 146 -2.45 13.65 1.55
N PRO A 147 -2.86 14.30 2.64
CA PRO A 147 -4.21 14.11 3.18
C PRO A 147 -5.26 14.75 2.25
N VAL A 148 -6.45 14.14 2.19
CA VAL A 148 -7.60 14.72 1.48
C VAL A 148 -8.19 15.89 2.28
N MET A 149 -8.19 15.79 3.61
CA MET A 149 -8.63 16.88 4.48
C MET A 149 -7.79 18.13 4.22
N GLY A 150 -8.46 19.25 3.95
CA GLY A 150 -7.80 20.53 3.63
C GLY A 150 -7.21 20.61 2.22
N SER A 151 -7.41 19.60 1.38
CA SER A 151 -7.04 19.63 -0.04
C SER A 151 -8.07 20.41 -0.89
N ALA A 152 -7.80 20.52 -2.18
CA ALA A 152 -8.74 21.08 -3.16
C ALA A 152 -9.78 20.06 -3.67
N CYS A 153 -9.92 18.89 -3.04
CA CYS A 153 -10.91 17.88 -3.42
C CYS A 153 -12.33 18.45 -3.36
N GLN A 154 -13.12 18.20 -4.42
CA GLN A 154 -14.50 18.68 -4.55
C GLN A 154 -15.52 17.54 -4.46
N GLN A 155 -15.07 16.30 -4.28
CA GLN A 155 -15.94 15.14 -4.16
C GLN A 155 -16.74 15.22 -2.86
N GLN A 156 -17.96 14.68 -2.86
CA GLN A 156 -18.75 14.62 -1.65
C GLN A 156 -18.13 13.61 -0.66
N PRO A 157 -18.28 13.82 0.66
CA PRO A 157 -17.70 12.92 1.65
C PRO A 157 -18.07 11.44 1.47
N ASP A 158 -19.29 11.17 1.01
CA ASP A 158 -19.83 9.84 0.69
C ASP A 158 -19.41 9.30 -0.68
N GLN A 159 -18.65 10.07 -1.46
CA GLN A 159 -18.15 9.73 -2.80
C GLN A 159 -16.62 9.70 -2.86
N GLN A 160 -15.99 9.05 -1.87
CA GLN A 160 -14.53 8.92 -1.76
C GLN A 160 -14.07 7.44 -1.72
N GLU A 161 -14.85 6.57 -2.33
CA GLU A 161 -14.40 5.23 -2.74
C GLU A 161 -13.39 5.34 -3.88
N SER A 162 -12.52 4.35 -4.02
CA SER A 162 -11.43 4.35 -5.01
C SER A 162 -11.86 4.71 -6.44
N ARG A 163 -13.02 4.18 -6.89
CA ARG A 163 -13.59 4.47 -8.21
C ARG A 163 -13.85 5.96 -8.48
N TYR A 164 -14.16 6.73 -7.44
CA TYR A 164 -14.37 8.17 -7.58
C TYR A 164 -13.03 8.88 -7.66
N CYS A 165 -12.04 8.48 -6.86
CA CYS A 165 -10.71 9.06 -6.89
C CYS A 165 -10.07 8.91 -8.29
N HIS A 166 -10.29 7.76 -8.96
CA HIS A 166 -9.82 7.53 -10.33
C HIS A 166 -10.33 8.56 -11.35
N GLU A 167 -11.49 9.21 -11.14
CA GLU A 167 -12.02 10.20 -12.09
C GLU A 167 -11.08 11.41 -12.27
N CYS A 168 -10.31 11.75 -11.24
CA CYS A 168 -9.39 12.89 -11.24
C CYS A 168 -7.92 12.48 -11.08
N HIS A 169 -7.65 11.32 -10.48
CA HIS A 169 -6.30 10.83 -10.19
C HIS A 169 -5.81 9.74 -11.15
N ALA A 170 -6.57 9.41 -12.20
CA ALA A 170 -6.08 8.51 -13.25
C ALA A 170 -4.76 9.04 -13.83
N PHE A 171 -3.70 8.28 -13.58
CA PHE A 171 -2.39 8.45 -14.11
C PHE A 171 -2.37 7.97 -15.56
N ASN A 172 -2.09 8.90 -16.46
CA ASN A 172 -1.81 8.56 -17.85
C ASN A 172 -0.31 8.27 -17.93
N ALA A 173 0.06 6.99 -18.00
CA ALA A 173 1.44 6.61 -18.27
C ALA A 173 1.88 7.29 -19.59
N PRO A 174 3.09 7.87 -19.64
CA PRO A 174 3.59 8.45 -20.87
C PRO A 174 3.63 7.40 -22.00
N GLU A 175 3.16 7.79 -23.19
CA GLU A 175 3.19 6.96 -24.42
C GLU A 175 4.60 6.54 -24.84
#